data_AF-A0A920FHZ9-F1
#
_entry.id   AF-A0A920FHZ9-F1
#
_cell.length_a   1.000
_cell.length_b   1.000
_cell.length_c   1.000
_cell.angle_alpha   90.00
_cell.angle_beta   90.00
_cell.angle_gamma   90.00
#
_symmetry.space_group_name_H-M   'P 1'
#
loop_
_entity.id
_entity.type
_entity.pdbx_description
1 polymer ?
#
loop_
_entity_poly.entity_id
_entity_poly.type
_entity_poly.pdbx_seq_one_letter_code
_entity_poly.pdbx_strand_id
1 'polypeptide(L)'
;MNKSILIILTFVSHFIIAQQQQNRVLFFDGLQREFIIYIPNSYNPSIQTPILFNFHGGGGTSSGFLNGENDMRPIADTANFIAVYPQAAVDPLMEVMLGFTKHLLLTMM
;
A
#
# COMPACT_ATOMS: atom_id res chain seq x y z
N MET A 1 -6.58 22.22 -36.00
CA MET A 1 -5.68 21.91 -34.87
C MET A 1 -4.37 21.41 -35.43
N ASN A 2 -3.27 22.11 -35.18
CA ASN A 2 -1.92 21.72 -35.63
C ASN A 2 -1.49 20.45 -34.88
N LYS A 3 -1.08 19.43 -35.64
CA LYS A 3 -0.65 18.12 -35.12
C LYS A 3 0.47 18.26 -34.08
N SER A 4 1.27 19.33 -34.17
CA SER A 4 2.33 19.67 -33.23
C SER A 4 1.83 19.99 -31.81
N ILE A 5 0.66 20.62 -31.65
CA ILE A 5 0.09 20.87 -30.31
C ILE A 5 -0.35 19.55 -29.66
N LEU A 6 -0.90 18.62 -30.46
CA LEU A 6 -1.32 17.31 -29.97
C LEU A 6 -0.12 16.49 -29.45
N ILE A 7 1.03 16.57 -30.14
CA ILE A 7 2.27 15.88 -29.75
C ILE A 7 2.85 16.45 -28.44
N ILE A 8 2.83 17.78 -28.27
CA ILE A 8 3.32 18.42 -27.03
C ILE A 8 2.45 18.04 -25.83
N LEU A 9 1.12 18.03 -25.99
CA LEU A 9 0.18 17.63 -24.93
C LEU A 9 0.39 16.17 -24.49
N THR A 10 0.67 15.26 -25.42
CA THR A 10 0.97 13.86 -25.10
C THR A 10 2.34 13.67 -24.42
N PHE A 11 3.31 14.56 -24.62
CA PHE A 11 4.61 14.47 -23.94
C PHE A 11 4.55 15.01 -22.50
N VAL A 12 3.78 16.06 -22.24
CA VAL A 12 3.67 16.67 -20.90
C VAL A 12 2.98 15.74 -19.89
N SER A 13 2.04 14.90 -20.34
CA SER A 13 1.34 13.94 -19.46
C SER A 13 2.25 12.85 -18.87
N HIS A 14 3.45 12.63 -19.42
CA HIS A 14 4.39 11.61 -18.94
C HIS A 14 5.27 12.08 -17.76
N PHE A 15 5.19 13.34 -17.35
CA PHE A 15 6.01 13.90 -16.26
C PHE A 15 5.28 14.03 -14.91
N ILE A 16 4.04 13.55 -14.79
CA ILE A 16 3.19 13.82 -13.60
C ILE A 16 3.24 12.71 -12.53
N ILE A 17 3.91 11.58 -12.75
CA ILE A 17 3.96 10.52 -11.74
C ILE A 17 5.22 10.65 -10.89
N ALA A 18 5.20 11.58 -9.94
CA ALA A 18 6.27 11.70 -8.93
C ALA A 18 5.91 10.95 -7.62
N GLN A 19 4.62 10.85 -7.27
CA GLN A 19 4.16 10.15 -6.06
C GLN A 19 3.81 8.71 -6.42
N GLN A 20 4.56 7.75 -5.88
CA GLN A 20 4.28 6.35 -6.14
C GLN A 20 3.76 5.67 -4.87
N GLN A 21 2.44 5.45 -4.82
CA GLN A 21 1.85 4.49 -3.91
C GLN A 21 1.85 3.11 -4.59
N GLN A 22 2.40 2.11 -3.91
CA GLN A 22 2.51 0.74 -4.39
C GLN A 22 1.85 -0.21 -3.40
N ASN A 23 0.98 -1.08 -3.90
CA ASN A 23 0.54 -2.24 -3.14
C ASN A 23 1.49 -3.39 -3.45
N ARG A 24 2.07 -3.99 -2.41
CA ARG A 24 3.06 -5.05 -2.52
C ARG A 24 2.63 -6.26 -1.70
N VAL A 25 3.03 -7.42 -2.21
CA VAL A 25 2.83 -8.72 -1.57
C VAL A 25 4.19 -9.39 -1.42
N LEU A 26 4.45 -9.97 -0.25
CA LEU A 26 5.64 -10.77 0.04
C LEU A 26 5.20 -12.10 0.65
N PHE A 27 5.70 -13.21 0.12
CA PHE A 27 5.59 -14.50 0.80
C PHE A 27 6.74 -14.62 1.79
N PHE A 28 6.41 -14.73 3.07
CA PHE A 28 7.38 -14.88 4.15
C PHE A 28 6.80 -15.77 5.25
N ASP A 29 7.58 -16.76 5.68
CA ASP A 29 7.20 -17.69 6.75
C ASP A 29 5.85 -18.40 6.50
N GLY A 30 5.66 -18.88 5.26
CA GLY A 30 4.42 -19.56 4.85
C GLY A 30 3.19 -18.66 4.70
N LEU A 31 3.32 -17.35 4.92
CA LEU A 31 2.21 -16.40 4.89
C LEU A 31 2.36 -15.39 3.75
N GLN A 32 1.23 -15.03 3.15
CA GLN A 32 1.13 -13.87 2.26
C GLN A 32 1.05 -12.60 3.11
N ARG A 33 2.04 -11.71 2.99
CA ARG A 33 2.11 -10.43 3.70
C ARG A 33 1.85 -9.30 2.70
N GLU A 34 0.97 -8.37 3.07
CA GLU A 34 0.58 -7.25 2.20
C GLU A 34 1.04 -5.92 2.79
N PHE A 35 1.42 -4.99 1.91
CA PHE A 35 1.96 -3.68 2.29
C PHE A 35 1.46 -2.63 1.32
N ILE A 36 1.13 -1.45 1.84
CA ILE A 36 1.05 -0.23 1.03
C ILE A 36 2.34 0.55 1.27
N ILE A 37 3.08 0.84 0.21
CA ILE A 37 4.31 1.62 0.25
C ILE A 37 4.06 2.95 -0.42
N TYR A 38 4.38 4.04 0.25
CA TYR A 38 4.38 5.37 -0.32
C TYR A 38 5.81 5.88 -0.46
N ILE A 39 6.19 6.19 -1.69
CA ILE A 39 7.48 6.77 -2.05
C ILE A 39 7.26 8.28 -2.27
N PRO A 40 7.91 9.16 -1.49
CA PRO A 40 7.73 10.60 -1.62
C PRO A 40 8.36 11.12 -2.91
N ASN A 41 7.87 12.26 -3.40
CA ASN A 41 8.39 12.90 -4.62
C ASN A 41 9.88 13.23 -4.57
N SER A 42 10.38 13.50 -3.36
CA SER A 42 11.78 13.86 -3.08
C SER A 42 12.72 12.67 -3.03
N TYR A 43 12.21 11.43 -3.17
CA TYR A 43 13.02 10.23 -3.12
C TYR A 43 14.09 10.23 -4.23
N ASN A 44 15.35 10.06 -3.81
CA ASN A 44 16.48 9.84 -4.70
C ASN A 44 17.17 8.54 -4.28
N PRO A 45 17.23 7.51 -5.17
CA PRO A 45 17.83 6.22 -4.82
C PRO A 45 19.35 6.29 -4.53
N SER A 46 20.01 7.42 -4.82
CA SER A 46 21.43 7.66 -4.50
C SER A 46 21.64 8.22 -3.09
N ILE A 47 20.56 8.60 -2.39
CA ILE A 47 20.59 9.15 -1.03
C ILE A 47 19.97 8.12 -0.09
N GLN A 48 20.56 7.91 1.07
CA GLN A 48 19.97 7.04 2.08
C GLN A 48 18.68 7.67 2.61
N THR A 49 17.55 7.03 2.34
CA THR A 49 16.22 7.51 2.75
C THR A 49 15.69 6.64 3.90
N PRO A 50 15.23 7.24 5.02
CA PRO A 50 14.63 6.49 6.11
C PRO A 50 13.31 5.84 5.69
N ILE A 51 12.98 4.73 6.35
CA ILE A 51 11.72 4.00 6.19
C ILE A 51 10.96 4.08 7.50
N LEU A 52 9.69 4.47 7.43
CA LEU A 52 8.75 4.45 8.56
C LEU A 52 7.72 3.35 8.36
N PHE A 53 7.64 2.41 9.30
CA PHE A 53 6.54 1.44 9.36
C PHE A 53 5.40 2.01 10.21
N ASN A 54 4.23 2.19 9.59
CA ASN A 54 3.05 2.80 10.21
C ASN A 54 1.94 1.75 10.34
N PHE A 55 1.86 1.11 11.51
CA PHE A 55 0.97 -0.01 11.78
C PHE A 55 -0.42 0.44 12.24
N HIS A 56 -1.46 -0.16 11.68
CA HIS A 56 -2.83 0.02 12.12
C HIS A 56 -3.13 -0.74 13.41
N GLY A 57 -4.16 -0.31 14.15
CA GLY A 57 -4.66 -1.01 15.34
C GLY A 57 -5.46 -2.29 15.04
N GLY A 58 -5.88 -3.00 16.09
CA GLY A 58 -6.72 -4.20 15.97
C GLY A 58 -8.08 -3.88 15.32
N GLY A 59 -8.55 -4.77 14.44
CA GLY A 59 -9.80 -4.59 13.69
C GLY A 59 -9.72 -3.64 12.48
N GLY A 60 -8.58 -2.96 12.29
CA GLY A 60 -8.33 -2.08 11.15
C GLY A 60 -7.69 -2.78 9.96
N THR A 61 -7.46 -2.00 8.90
CA THR A 61 -6.69 -2.39 7.72
C THR A 61 -5.63 -1.33 7.41
N SER A 62 -4.55 -1.73 6.74
CA SER A 62 -3.51 -0.83 6.22
C SER A 62 -4.09 0.31 5.39
N SER A 63 -5.07 0.04 4.52
CA SER A 63 -5.75 1.05 3.71
C SER A 63 -6.68 1.95 4.52
N GLY A 64 -7.40 1.41 5.50
CA GLY A 64 -8.25 2.19 6.40
C GLY A 64 -7.42 3.15 7.24
N PHE A 65 -6.28 2.67 7.75
CA PHE A 65 -5.37 3.47 8.54
C PHE A 65 -4.73 4.59 7.71
N LEU A 66 -4.25 4.28 6.51
CA LEU A 66 -3.68 5.26 5.58
C LEU A 66 -4.70 6.35 5.20
N ASN A 67 -5.97 6.00 4.97
CA ASN A 67 -6.97 6.94 4.44
C ASN A 67 -7.83 7.62 5.51
N GLY A 68 -7.88 7.11 6.74
CA GLY A 68 -8.87 7.53 7.73
C GLY A 68 -8.32 7.89 9.11
N GLU A 69 -7.22 7.26 9.54
CA GLU A 69 -6.73 7.41 10.92
C GLU A 69 -5.39 8.12 10.98
N ASN A 70 -4.48 7.79 10.05
CA ASN A 70 -3.10 8.27 10.11
C ASN A 70 -2.43 8.30 8.72
N ASP A 71 -2.73 9.35 7.94
CA ASP A 71 -2.11 9.61 6.65
C ASP A 71 -0.73 10.27 6.81
N MET A 72 0.32 9.48 6.69
CA MET A 72 1.72 9.94 6.72
C MET A 72 2.24 10.45 5.37
N ARG A 73 1.46 10.40 4.27
CA ARG A 73 1.96 10.80 2.94
C ARG A 73 2.40 12.27 2.86
N PRO A 74 1.66 13.25 3.40
CA PRO A 74 2.11 14.65 3.39
C PRO A 74 3.39 14.87 4.23
N ILE A 75 3.56 14.11 5.30
CA ILE A 75 4.75 14.20 6.16
C ILE A 75 5.93 13.51 5.45
N ALA A 76 5.72 12.38 4.78
CA ALA A 76 6.71 11.70 3.96
C ALA A 76 7.27 12.61 2.85
N ASP A 77 6.41 13.38 2.17
CA ASP A 77 6.82 14.33 1.14
C ASP A 77 7.70 15.46 1.70
N THR A 78 7.44 15.93 2.92
CA THR A 78 8.16 17.06 3.53
C THR A 78 9.43 16.63 4.28
N ALA A 79 9.40 15.48 4.96
CA ALA A 79 10.51 14.97 5.77
C ALA A 79 11.38 13.94 5.03
N ASN A 80 11.05 13.62 3.77
CA ASN A 80 11.78 12.68 2.91
C ASN A 80 12.01 11.30 3.56
N PHE A 81 10.90 10.60 3.82
CA PHE A 81 10.94 9.19 4.24
C PHE A 81 9.96 8.36 3.41
N ILE A 82 10.25 7.07 3.25
CA ILE A 82 9.32 6.10 2.66
C ILE A 82 8.37 5.64 3.75
N ALA A 83 7.06 5.81 3.55
CA ALA A 83 6.05 5.31 4.48
C ALA A 83 5.60 3.91 4.04
N VAL A 84 5.60 2.95 4.97
CA VAL A 84 5.12 1.59 4.74
C VAL A 84 3.98 1.32 5.69
N TYR A 85 2.85 0.82 5.17
CA TYR A 85 1.67 0.43 5.92
C TYR A 85 1.47 -1.08 5.77
N PRO A 86 2.02 -1.90 6.66
CA PRO A 86 1.82 -3.33 6.65
C PRO A 86 0.38 -3.68 7.01
N GLN A 87 -0.17 -4.68 6.33
CA GLN A 87 -1.38 -5.36 6.74
C GLN A 87 -1.02 -6.45 7.75
N ALA A 88 -1.72 -6.50 8.88
CA ALA A 88 -1.59 -7.62 9.82
C ALA A 88 -1.92 -8.95 9.11
N ALA A 89 -1.21 -10.03 9.48
CA ALA A 89 -1.62 -11.36 9.03
C ALA A 89 -2.99 -11.70 9.61
N VAL A 90 -3.72 -12.55 8.89
CA VAL A 90 -4.95 -13.14 9.40
C VAL A 90 -4.62 -13.90 10.68
N ASP A 91 -5.43 -13.70 11.72
CA ASP A 91 -5.34 -14.50 12.93
C ASP A 91 -5.60 -15.97 12.57
N PRO A 92 -4.66 -16.90 12.84
CA PRO A 92 -4.84 -18.32 12.55
C PRO A 92 -6.11 -18.91 13.18
N LEU A 93 -6.55 -18.38 14.34
CA LEU A 93 -7.79 -18.81 14.97
C LEU A 93 -9.02 -18.37 14.18
N MET A 94 -8.97 -17.19 13.54
CA MET A 94 -10.03 -16.75 12.62
C MET A 94 -10.05 -17.60 11.35
N GLU A 95 -8.89 -17.99 10.81
CA GLU A 95 -8.82 -18.87 9.64
C GLU A 95 -9.40 -20.26 9.93
N VAL A 96 -9.07 -20.82 11.10
CA VAL A 96 -9.64 -22.08 11.58
C VAL A 96 -11.16 -21.97 11.78
N MET A 97 -11.65 -20.91 12.40
CA MET A 97 -13.09 -20.70 12.59
C MET A 97 -13.86 -20.48 11.27
N LEU A 98 -13.28 -19.74 10.31
CA LEU A 98 -13.84 -19.55 8.98
C LEU A 98 -13.81 -20.83 8.14
N GLY A 99 -12.78 -21.66 8.32
CA GLY A 99 -12.68 -22.99 7.75
C GLY A 99 -13.78 -23.92 8.25
N PHE A 100 -14.06 -23.90 9.55
CA PHE A 100 -15.18 -24.65 10.14
C PHE A 100 -16.55 -24.18 9.65
N THR A 101 -16.76 -22.87 9.49
CA THR A 101 -18.05 -22.34 8.99
C THR A 101 -18.27 -22.66 7.52
N LYS A 102 -17.23 -22.61 6.68
CA LYS A 102 -17.33 -23.02 5.27
C LYS A 102 -17.61 -24.52 5.11
N HIS A 103 -17.06 -25.36 5.98
CA HIS A 103 -17.30 -26.81 5.93
C HIS A 103 -18.70 -27.19 6.45
N LEU A 104 -19.22 -26.51 7.48
CA LEU A 104 -20.60 -26.67 7.93
C LEU A 104 -21.61 -26.26 6.84
N LEU A 105 -21.38 -25.14 6.17
CA LEU A 105 -22.26 -24.67 5.09
C LEU A 105 -22.30 -25.62 3.88
N LEU A 106 -21.21 -26.35 3.60
CA LEU A 106 -21.18 -27.33 2.52
C LEU A 106 -21.83 -28.68 2.87
N THR A 107 -21.97 -29.01 4.16
CA THR A 107 -22.60 -30.26 4.63
C THR A 107 -24.10 -30.09 4.90
N MET A 108 -24.59 -28.85 4.93
CA MET A 108 -26.01 -28.50 5.13
C MET A 108 -26.75 -28.14 3.83
N MET A 109 -26.16 -28.42 2.66
CA MET A 109 -26.77 -28.35 1.32
C MET A 109 -26.80 -29.75 0.70
#